data_AF-A0A7L5T9Z2-F1
#
_entry.id   AF-A0A7L5T9Z2-F1
#
_cell.length_a   1.000
_cell.length_b   1.000
_cell.length_c   1.000
_cell.angle_alpha   90.00
_cell.angle_beta   90.00
_cell.angle_gamma   90.00
#
_symmetry.space_group_name_H-M   'P 1'
#
loop_
_entity.id
_entity.type
_entity.pdbx_description
1 polymer ?
#
loop_
_entity_poly.entity_id
_entity_poly.type
_entity_poly.pdbx_seq_one_letter_code
_entity_poly.pdbx_strand_id
1 'polypeptide(L)'
;MDLEERAGCFRFLIRDRDSKFTAAFDAVFAGNGTAVIPTPPQSPRSNAFAERWIRTARAECTDRIFITGERHLRTVLDQYAEHYNARRAYRGLDLRAPDDDPNVIPLPAVAVRRRQVLGGLLDEYHTRPPRPPHYPQEMPSSAA
;
A
#
# COMPACT_ATOMS: atom_id res chain seq x y z
N MET A 1 0.28 -11.41 6.62
CA MET A 1 1.43 -10.56 7.01
C MET A 1 1.39 -10.47 8.52
N ASP A 2 2.47 -10.88 9.19
CA ASP A 2 2.54 -10.82 10.65
C ASP A 2 2.81 -9.38 11.09
N LEU A 3 2.01 -8.89 12.04
CA LEU A 3 2.12 -7.53 12.55
C LEU A 3 3.32 -7.40 13.49
N GLU A 4 3.70 -8.50 14.16
CA GLU A 4 4.77 -8.55 15.15
C GLU A 4 6.15 -8.39 14.48
N GLU A 5 6.41 -9.13 13.39
CA GLU A 5 7.62 -8.97 12.57
C GLU A 5 7.79 -7.55 12.03
N ARG A 6 6.71 -6.94 11.51
CA ARG A 6 6.79 -5.56 10.98
C ARG A 6 6.91 -4.52 12.08
N ALA A 7 6.31 -4.75 13.24
CA ALA A 7 6.38 -3.82 14.36
C ALA A 7 7.82 -3.63 14.84
N GLY A 8 8.64 -4.70 14.86
CA GLY A 8 10.07 -4.61 15.16
C GLY A 8 10.89 -3.72 14.21
N CYS A 9 10.37 -3.39 13.02
CA CYS A 9 11.02 -2.45 12.10
C CYS A 9 10.78 -0.97 12.46
N PHE A 10 9.87 -0.66 13.38
CA PHE A 10 9.50 0.71 13.73
C PHE A 10 10.08 1.13 15.09
N ARG A 11 10.65 2.33 15.15
CA ARG A 11 11.17 2.92 16.40
C ARG A 11 10.08 3.51 17.28
N PHE A 12 9.02 4.05 16.67
CA PHE A 12 7.95 4.76 17.37
C PHE A 12 6.58 4.37 16.84
N LEU A 13 5.63 4.18 17.75
CA LEU A 13 4.20 4.08 17.44
C LEU A 13 3.50 5.34 17.96
N ILE A 14 2.96 6.15 17.06
CA ILE A 14 2.12 7.30 17.42
C ILE A 14 0.65 6.87 17.36
N ARG A 15 -0.08 7.03 18.45
CA ARG A 15 -1.52 6.71 18.54
C ARG A 15 -2.29 7.76 19.33
N ASP A 16 -3.60 7.83 19.14
CA ASP A 16 -4.44 8.66 20.01
C ASP A 16 -4.67 8.02 21.40
N ARG A 17 -5.47 8.66 22.25
CA ARG A 17 -5.80 8.19 23.61
C ARG A 17 -7.16 7.46 23.69
N ASP A 18 -7.67 6.89 22.60
CA ASP A 18 -8.90 6.08 22.66
C ASP A 18 -8.73 4.92 23.66
N SER A 19 -9.79 4.64 24.43
CA SER A 19 -9.77 3.62 25.49
C SER A 19 -9.57 2.19 24.97
N LYS A 20 -9.73 1.97 23.66
CA LYS A 20 -9.37 0.71 23.00
C LYS A 20 -7.87 0.40 23.08
N PHE A 21 -7.00 1.41 23.21
CA PHE A 21 -5.56 1.23 23.35
C PHE A 21 -5.20 1.00 24.83
N THR A 22 -5.25 -0.27 25.23
CA THR A 22 -4.97 -0.71 26.60
C THR A 22 -3.46 -0.80 26.88
N ALA A 23 -3.09 -0.92 28.17
CA ALA A 23 -1.70 -1.19 28.56
C ALA A 23 -1.16 -2.49 27.93
N ALA A 24 -2.01 -3.51 27.76
CA ALA A 24 -1.61 -4.76 27.10
C ALA A 24 -1.30 -4.56 25.62
N PHE A 25 -2.03 -3.67 24.94
CA PHE A 25 -1.73 -3.29 23.56
C PHE A 25 -0.35 -2.62 23.46
N ASP A 26 -0.09 -1.63 24.31
CA ASP A 26 1.21 -0.92 24.33
C ASP A 26 2.36 -1.87 24.68
N ALA A 27 2.13 -2.88 25.52
CA ALA A 27 3.14 -3.87 25.91
C ALA A 27 3.63 -4.75 24.74
N VAL A 28 2.78 -5.06 23.76
CA VAL A 28 3.18 -5.82 22.55
C VAL A 28 4.24 -5.05 21.76
N PHE A 29 4.06 -3.73 21.60
CA PHE A 29 5.01 -2.87 20.90
C PHE A 29 6.24 -2.56 21.76
N ALA A 30 6.10 -2.38 23.06
CA ALA A 30 7.27 -2.24 23.93
C ALA A 30 8.15 -3.50 23.90
N GLY A 31 7.55 -4.69 23.84
CA GLY A 31 8.25 -5.98 23.79
C GLY A 31 9.13 -6.17 22.56
N ASN A 32 8.82 -5.52 21.44
CA ASN A 32 9.64 -5.54 20.22
C ASN A 32 10.54 -4.31 20.05
N GLY A 33 10.64 -3.45 21.07
CA GLY A 33 11.50 -2.27 21.07
C GLY A 33 10.88 -1.01 20.45
N THR A 34 9.61 -1.04 20.03
CA THR A 34 8.90 0.15 19.57
C THR A 34 8.41 1.00 20.74
N ALA A 35 8.82 2.27 20.79
CA ALA A 35 8.34 3.21 21.81
C ALA A 35 6.93 3.75 21.45
N VAL A 36 5.96 3.54 22.33
CA VAL A 36 4.59 4.05 22.13
C VAL A 36 4.47 5.48 22.63
N ILE A 37 4.01 6.38 21.76
CA ILE A 37 3.83 7.81 22.02
C ILE A 37 2.36 8.19 21.81
N PRO A 38 1.59 8.35 22.88
CA PRO A 38 0.24 8.90 22.79
C PRO A 38 0.26 10.36 22.34
N THR A 39 -0.56 10.74 21.37
CA THR A 39 -0.72 12.14 20.91
C THR A 39 -1.06 13.07 22.08
N PRO A 40 -0.72 14.37 22.10
CA PRO A 40 -1.10 15.27 23.20
C PRO A 40 -2.63 15.41 23.39
N PRO A 41 -3.14 15.69 24.61
CA PRO A 41 -4.57 15.85 24.84
C PRO A 41 -5.11 16.99 23.98
N GLN A 42 -6.32 16.83 23.43
CA GLN A 42 -7.00 17.86 22.63
C GLN A 42 -6.17 18.35 21.42
N SER A 43 -5.28 17.51 20.87
CA SER A 43 -4.46 17.84 19.71
C SER A 43 -4.87 17.02 18.48
N PRO A 44 -5.96 17.39 17.79
CA PRO A 44 -6.50 16.61 16.66
C PRO A 44 -5.49 16.47 15.51
N ARG A 45 -4.60 17.45 15.33
CA ARG A 45 -3.59 17.39 14.26
C ARG A 45 -2.50 16.34 14.50
N SER A 46 -2.32 15.90 15.74
CA SER A 46 -1.27 14.93 16.07
C SER A 46 -1.56 13.52 15.54
N ASN A 47 -2.81 13.22 15.14
CA ASN A 47 -3.21 11.98 14.48
C ASN A 47 -3.64 12.19 13.01
N ALA A 48 -3.34 13.36 12.43
CA ALA A 48 -3.90 13.78 11.15
C ALA A 48 -3.58 12.83 9.99
N PHE A 49 -2.44 12.14 10.02
CA PHE A 49 -2.07 11.18 8.98
C PHE A 49 -2.98 9.96 8.98
N ALA A 50 -3.22 9.34 10.14
CA ALA A 50 -4.12 8.19 10.25
C ALA A 50 -5.56 8.60 9.93
N GLU A 51 -6.03 9.74 10.45
CA GLU A 51 -7.37 10.26 10.17
C GLU A 51 -7.57 10.55 8.68
N ARG A 52 -6.57 11.17 8.03
CA ARG A 52 -6.60 11.42 6.59
C ARG A 52 -6.63 10.11 5.81
N TRP A 53 -5.82 9.13 6.19
CA TRP A 53 -5.81 7.82 5.55
C TRP A 53 -7.18 7.14 5.63
N ILE A 54 -7.79 7.09 6.82
CA ILE A 54 -9.12 6.49 7.04
C ILE A 54 -10.17 7.22 6.20
N ARG A 55 -10.13 8.56 6.17
CA ARG A 55 -11.06 9.35 5.35
C ARG A 55 -10.93 9.02 3.87
N THR A 56 -9.70 8.90 3.36
CA THR A 56 -9.46 8.52 1.95
C THR A 56 -9.96 7.11 1.67
N ALA A 57 -9.65 6.14 2.53
CA ALA A 57 -10.12 4.76 2.38
C ALA A 57 -11.65 4.68 2.34
N ARG A 58 -12.34 5.46 3.20
CA ARG A 58 -13.80 5.51 3.18
C ARG A 58 -14.34 6.09 1.88
N ALA A 59 -13.90 7.29 1.55
CA ALA A 59 -14.42 8.04 0.40
C ALA A 59 -14.19 7.34 -0.95
N GLU A 60 -13.07 6.62 -1.08
CA GLU A 60 -12.70 5.95 -2.32
C GLU A 60 -13.17 4.50 -2.40
N CYS A 61 -13.37 3.85 -1.25
CA CYS A 61 -13.61 2.42 -1.19
C CYS A 61 -14.89 2.09 -0.42
N THR A 62 -14.87 2.17 0.91
CA THR A 62 -15.93 1.55 1.73
C THR A 62 -17.28 2.25 1.63
N ASP A 63 -17.31 3.54 1.28
CA ASP A 63 -18.56 4.28 1.07
C ASP A 63 -19.21 3.95 -0.28
N ARG A 64 -18.51 3.21 -1.15
CA ARG A 64 -18.92 2.90 -2.54
C ARG A 64 -19.12 1.42 -2.79
N ILE A 65 -18.79 0.56 -1.84
CA ILE A 65 -18.94 -0.90 -1.93
C ILE A 65 -19.94 -1.35 -0.88
N PHE A 66 -20.89 -2.19 -1.28
CA PHE A 66 -21.74 -2.88 -0.33
C PHE A 66 -20.97 -3.98 0.39
N ILE A 67 -20.63 -3.74 1.65
CA ILE A 67 -19.88 -4.69 2.47
C ILE A 67 -20.83 -5.76 3.03
N THR A 68 -20.68 -6.98 2.54
CA THR A 68 -21.54 -8.13 2.89
C THR A 68 -21.19 -8.80 4.22
N GLY A 69 -20.02 -8.49 4.81
CA GLY A 69 -19.59 -9.04 6.08
C GLY A 69 -18.10 -8.80 6.37
N GLU A 70 -17.62 -9.26 7.53
CA GLU A 70 -16.26 -8.99 7.99
C GLU A 70 -15.19 -9.53 7.03
N ARG A 71 -15.33 -10.78 6.56
CA ARG A 71 -14.37 -11.37 5.62
C ARG A 71 -14.25 -10.55 4.34
N HIS A 72 -15.38 -10.09 3.82
CA HIS A 72 -15.42 -9.24 2.63
C HIS A 72 -14.76 -7.89 2.93
N LEU A 73 -15.05 -7.25 4.07
CA LEU A 73 -14.39 -6.01 4.48
C LEU A 73 -12.88 -6.15 4.55
N ARG A 74 -12.37 -7.23 5.14
CA ARG A 74 -10.93 -7.50 5.23
C ARG A 74 -10.31 -7.61 3.84
N THR A 75 -10.89 -8.42 2.95
CA THR A 75 -10.41 -8.53 1.56
C THR A 75 -10.42 -7.19 0.83
N VAL A 76 -11.46 -6.38 1.03
CA VAL A 76 -11.57 -5.05 0.43
C VAL A 76 -10.49 -4.10 0.94
N LEU A 77 -10.27 -4.07 2.26
CA LEU A 77 -9.26 -3.22 2.88
C LEU A 77 -7.83 -3.67 2.54
N ASP A 78 -7.58 -4.97 2.43
CA ASP A 78 -6.28 -5.52 2.02
C ASP A 78 -5.94 -5.09 0.58
N GLN A 79 -6.89 -5.26 -0.35
CA GLN A 79 -6.72 -4.81 -1.73
C GLN A 79 -6.57 -3.28 -1.83
N TYR A 80 -7.34 -2.53 -1.04
CA TYR A 80 -7.20 -1.07 -0.99
C TYR A 80 -5.84 -0.65 -0.43
N ALA A 81 -5.33 -1.31 0.61
CA ALA A 81 -4.04 -1.00 1.19
C ALA A 81 -2.88 -1.30 0.22
N GLU A 82 -2.95 -2.42 -0.51
CA GLU A 82 -2.00 -2.73 -1.59
C GLU A 82 -2.04 -1.66 -2.68
N HIS A 83 -3.25 -1.30 -3.14
CA HIS A 83 -3.42 -0.23 -4.12
C HIS A 83 -2.85 1.10 -3.63
N TYR A 84 -3.16 1.49 -2.38
CA TYR A 84 -2.72 2.74 -1.76
C TYR A 84 -1.20 2.82 -1.73
N ASN A 85 -0.50 1.77 -1.28
CA ASN A 85 0.95 1.84 -1.11
C ASN A 85 1.73 1.58 -2.40
N ALA A 86 1.23 0.75 -3.32
CA ALA A 86 2.03 0.29 -4.46
C ALA A 86 1.60 0.85 -5.82
N ARG A 87 0.43 1.49 -5.93
CA ARG A 87 -0.17 1.83 -7.25
C ARG A 87 -0.78 3.21 -7.33
N ARG A 88 -1.23 3.76 -6.21
CA ARG A 88 -1.84 5.08 -6.16
C ARG A 88 -0.78 6.15 -6.41
N ALA A 89 -1.07 7.09 -7.31
CA ALA A 89 -0.20 8.23 -7.57
C ALA A 89 -0.29 9.28 -6.46
N TYR A 90 0.84 9.70 -5.88
CA TYR A 90 0.89 10.75 -4.86
C TYR A 90 1.50 12.02 -5.44
N ARG A 91 0.73 13.11 -5.42
CA ARG A 91 1.23 14.44 -5.83
C ARG A 91 2.44 14.91 -5.00
N GLY A 92 2.54 14.49 -3.74
CA GLY A 92 3.69 14.81 -2.90
C GLY A 92 4.93 13.93 -3.13
N LEU A 93 4.82 12.90 -3.99
CA LEU A 93 5.89 11.97 -4.36
C LEU A 93 6.10 11.96 -5.89
N ASP A 94 5.90 13.09 -6.57
CA ASP A 94 6.05 13.19 -8.03
C ASP A 94 5.24 12.16 -8.82
N LEU A 95 4.00 11.93 -8.38
CA LEU A 95 3.05 10.94 -8.92
C LEU A 95 3.48 9.48 -8.73
N ARG A 96 4.49 9.21 -7.91
CA ARG A 96 4.88 7.86 -7.50
C ARG A 96 4.01 7.35 -6.35
N ALA A 97 3.93 6.03 -6.24
CA ALA A 97 3.40 5.34 -5.08
C ALA A 97 4.49 5.19 -3.99
N PRO A 98 4.13 5.07 -2.70
CA PRO A 98 5.07 4.87 -1.60
C PRO A 98 6.06 3.72 -1.80
N ASP A 99 5.60 2.61 -2.39
CA ASP A 99 6.40 1.41 -2.61
C ASP A 99 7.11 1.40 -3.97
N ASP A 100 7.04 2.48 -4.76
CA ASP A 100 7.77 2.57 -6.03
C ASP A 100 9.28 2.65 -5.78
N ASP A 101 10.08 1.97 -6.63
CA ASP A 101 11.53 2.10 -6.60
C ASP A 101 11.92 3.54 -6.99
N PRO A 102 12.55 4.32 -6.10
CA PRO A 102 12.89 5.70 -6.37
C PRO A 102 13.89 5.85 -7.53
N ASN A 103 14.65 4.80 -7.84
CA ASN A 103 15.66 4.79 -8.89
C ASN A 103 15.09 4.42 -10.27
N VAL A 104 13.84 3.98 -10.33
CA VAL A 104 13.17 3.69 -11.59
C VAL A 104 12.44 4.95 -12.06
N ILE A 105 12.94 5.55 -13.15
CA ILE A 105 12.22 6.59 -13.86
C ILE A 105 11.18 5.88 -14.73
N PRO A 106 9.87 6.13 -14.56
CA PRO A 106 8.88 5.64 -15.50
C PRO A 106 9.11 6.34 -16.85
N LEU A 107 9.88 5.68 -17.72
CA LEU A 107 10.09 6.08 -19.12
C LEU A 107 8.74 6.20 -19.83
N PRO A 108 8.63 6.98 -20.93
CA PRO A 108 7.43 6.98 -21.74
C PRO A 108 7.08 5.56 -22.15
N ALA A 109 5.93 5.10 -21.66
CA ALA A 109 5.52 3.72 -21.80
C ALA A 109 5.20 3.42 -23.27
N VAL A 110 5.88 2.44 -23.86
CA VAL A 110 5.55 1.96 -25.21
C VAL A 110 4.14 1.36 -25.24
N ALA A 111 3.69 0.78 -24.12
CA ALA A 111 2.33 0.33 -23.91
C ALA A 111 1.93 0.42 -22.43
N VAL A 112 0.74 0.97 -22.18
CA VAL A 112 0.13 1.04 -20.85
C VAL A 112 -0.98 0.00 -20.76
N ARG A 113 -1.04 -0.74 -19.64
CA ARG A 113 -2.13 -1.66 -19.33
C ARG A 113 -2.91 -1.16 -18.12
N ARG A 114 -4.24 -1.20 -18.24
CA ARG A 114 -5.18 -0.97 -17.14
C ARG A 114 -5.51 -2.29 -16.46
N ARG A 115 -5.47 -2.31 -15.14
CA ARG A 115 -5.99 -3.37 -14.28
C ARG A 115 -7.09 -2.78 -13.40
N GLN A 116 -8.24 -3.44 -13.39
CA GLN A 116 -9.34 -3.09 -12.51
C GLN A 116 -9.16 -3.79 -11.16
N VAL A 117 -9.38 -3.05 -10.08
CA VAL A 117 -9.31 -3.52 -8.70
C VAL A 117 -10.64 -3.23 -8.00
N LEU A 118 -11.03 -4.06 -7.04
CA LEU A 118 -12.31 -3.97 -6.33
C LEU A 118 -13.52 -3.89 -7.27
N GLY A 119 -13.59 -4.81 -8.23
CA GLY A 119 -14.69 -4.86 -9.20
C GLY A 119 -14.73 -3.67 -10.18
N GLY A 120 -13.60 -2.99 -10.37
CA GLY A 120 -13.50 -1.81 -11.25
C GLY A 120 -13.76 -0.48 -10.56
N LEU A 121 -13.88 -0.48 -9.22
CA LEU A 121 -13.94 0.75 -8.45
C LEU A 121 -12.63 1.54 -8.54
N LEU A 122 -11.50 0.83 -8.59
CA LEU A 122 -10.17 1.40 -8.71
C LEU A 122 -9.51 0.92 -10.00
N ASP A 123 -8.72 1.81 -10.58
CA ASP A 123 -7.94 1.53 -11.78
C ASP A 123 -6.45 1.70 -11.51
N GLU A 124 -5.70 0.66 -11.86
CA GLU A 124 -4.24 0.66 -11.80
C GLU A 124 -3.69 0.66 -13.22
N TYR A 125 -2.67 1.50 -13.44
CA TYR A 125 -1.99 1.59 -14.71
C TYR A 125 -0.54 1.18 -14.53
N HIS A 126 -0.08 0.24 -15.35
CA HIS A 126 1.32 -0.17 -15.34
C HIS A 126 1.89 -0.22 -16.75
N THR A 127 3.19 0.03 -16.84
CA THR A 127 3.93 -0.07 -18.09
C THR A 127 4.22 -1.53 -18.38
N ARG A 128 4.08 -1.92 -19.65
CA ARG A 128 4.58 -3.23 -20.09
C ARG A 128 6.02 -3.03 -20.59
N PRO A 129 7.00 -3.82 -20.13
CA PRO A 129 8.31 -3.81 -20.77
C PRO A 129 8.17 -4.18 -22.25
N PRO A 130 9.02 -3.65 -23.13
CA PRO A 130 9.01 -4.04 -24.54
C PRO A 130 9.17 -5.56 -24.64
N ARG A 131 8.40 -6.18 -25.55
CA ARG A 131 8.55 -7.61 -25.83
C ARG A 131 9.98 -7.81 -26.34
N PRO A 132 10.79 -8.71 -25.76
CA PRO A 132 12.12 -8.95 -26.28
C PRO A 132 12.01 -9.40 -27.75
N PRO A 133 12.93 -8.97 -28.64
CA PRO A 133 12.93 -9.40 -30.02
C PRO A 133 13.03 -10.93 -30.07
N HIS A 134 12.23 -11.56 -30.94
CA HIS A 134 12.33 -12.98 -31.19
C HIS A 134 13.60 -13.20 -32.01
N TYR A 135 14.65 -13.75 -31.39
CA TYR A 135 15.78 -14.28 -32.14
C TYR A 135 15.36 -15.65 -32.69
N PRO A 136 15.35 -15.86 -34.02
CA PRO A 136 15.23 -17.20 -34.59
C PRO A 136 16.41 -18.02 -34.09
N GLN A 137 16.17 -19.23 -33.59
CA GLN A 137 17.27 -20.16 -33.29
C GLN A 137 17.95 -20.50 -34.62
N GLU A 138 19.21 -20.08 -34.79
CA GLU A 138 20.04 -20.57 -35.88
C GLU A 138 20.20 -22.09 -35.70
N MET A 139 19.65 -22.84 -36.66
CA MET A 139 19.90 -24.28 -36.77
C MET A 139 21.41 -24.47 -36.98
N PRO A 140 22.08 -25.37 -36.25
CA PRO A 140 23.50 -25.57 -36.43
C PRO A 140 23.77 -26.03 -37.88
N SER A 141 24.57 -25.23 -38.58
CA SER A 141 25.07 -25.55 -39.91
C SER A 141 25.87 -26.85 -39.81
N SER A 142 25.31 -27.93 -40.37
CA SER A 142 26.00 -29.20 -40.56
C SER A 142 27.07 -29.01 -41.62
N ALA A 143 28.30 -28.68 -41.21
CA ALA A 143 29.46 -28.75 -42.08
C ALA A 143 29.78 -30.23 -42.37
N ALA A 144 29.72 -30.57 -43.65
CA ALA A 144 30.23 -31.82 -44.23
C ALA A 144 31.72 -31.68 -44.57
#